data_AF-A0A7V2CPK5-F1
#
_entry.id   AF-A0A7V2CPK5-F1
#
_cell.length_a   1.000
_cell.length_b   1.000
_cell.length_c   1.000
_cell.angle_alpha   90.00
_cell.angle_beta   90.00
_cell.angle_gamma   90.00
#
_symmetry.space_group_name_H-M   'P 1'
#
loop_
_entity.id
_entity.type
_entity.pdbx_description
1 polymer ?
#
loop_
_entity_poly.entity_id
_entity_poly.type
_entity_poly.pdbx_seq_one_letter_code
_entity_poly.pdbx_strand_id
1 'polypeptide(L)' 'MSKKSLMTHDPVVEEVRAIRAKLWKEAGNSVEGLVQLLDQYFPELRRPRSPKHRKTKAVR' A
#
# COMPACT_ATOMS: atom_id res chain seq x y z
N MET A 1 17.14 -9.36 -28.39
CA MET A 1 16.08 -8.42 -27.95
C MET A 1 15.91 -8.54 -26.44
N SER A 2 16.30 -7.51 -25.68
CA SER A 2 16.30 -7.53 -24.21
C SER A 2 14.93 -7.09 -23.66
N LYS A 3 14.21 -8.01 -23.02
CA LYS A 3 12.88 -7.78 -22.41
C LYS A 3 12.85 -6.77 -21.25
N LYS A 4 14.00 -6.16 -20.89
CA LYS A 4 14.11 -5.22 -19.75
C LYS A 4 13.60 -3.80 -20.04
N SER A 5 13.41 -3.44 -21.32
CA SER A 5 13.12 -2.04 -21.70
C SER A 5 11.63 -1.70 -21.87
N LEU A 6 10.72 -2.68 -21.82
CA LEU A 6 9.28 -2.44 -22.06
C LEU A 6 8.47 -2.07 -20.81
N MET A 7 9.03 -2.25 -19.59
CA MET A 7 8.33 -1.88 -18.35
C MET A 7 8.62 -0.46 -17.86
N THR A 8 9.56 0.25 -18.48
CA THR A 8 10.02 1.58 -18.03
C THR A 8 9.27 2.75 -18.65
N HIS A 9 8.40 2.52 -19.64
CA HIS A 9 7.64 3.56 -20.36
C HIS A 9 6.15 3.24 -20.45
N ASP A 10 5.60 2.56 -19.44
CA ASP A 10 4.16 2.44 -19.34
C ASP A 10 3.61 3.75 -18.75
N PRO A 11 2.74 4.49 -19.47
CA PRO A 11 2.18 5.75 -19.00
C PRO A 11 1.43 5.58 -17.67
N VAL A 12 0.83 4.41 -17.42
CA VAL A 12 0.15 4.10 -16.15
C VAL A 12 1.17 4.03 -15.02
N VAL A 13 2.34 3.46 -15.27
CA VAL A 13 3.41 3.35 -14.25
C VAL A 13 3.95 4.73 -13.87
N GLU A 14 4.14 5.61 -14.85
CA GLU A 14 4.59 6.99 -14.61
C GLU A 14 3.53 7.80 -13.84
N GLU A 15 2.26 7.65 -14.19
CA GLU A 15 1.16 8.30 -13.47
C GLU A 15 1.08 7.81 -12.02
N VAL A 16 1.17 6.49 -11.79
CA VAL A 16 1.20 5.91 -10.44
C VAL A 16 2.41 6.41 -9.64
N ARG A 17 3.59 6.55 -10.27
CA ARG A 17 4.77 7.13 -9.61
C ARG A 17 4.55 8.58 -9.22
N ALA A 18 3.95 9.39 -10.10
CA ALA A 18 3.66 10.79 -9.82
C ALA A 18 2.66 10.93 -8.66
N ILE A 19 1.59 10.13 -8.65
CA ILE A 19 0.60 10.09 -7.56
C ILE A 19 1.27 9.69 -6.26
N ARG A 20 2.09 8.63 -6.26
CA ARG A 20 2.81 8.17 -5.06
C ARG A 20 3.75 9.24 -4.51
N ALA A 21 4.46 9.96 -5.38
CA ALA A 21 5.36 11.04 -4.97
C ALA A 21 4.60 12.22 -4.35
N LYS A 22 3.40 12.55 -4.87
CA LYS A 22 2.52 13.56 -4.27
C LYS A 22 2.04 13.13 -2.88
N LEU A 23 1.50 11.91 -2.75
CA LEU A 23 1.03 11.37 -1.47
C LEU A 23 2.15 11.34 -0.43
N TRP A 24 3.38 11.00 -0.83
CA TRP A 24 4.54 11.02 0.06
C TRP A 24 4.88 12.41 0.60
N LYS A 25 4.77 13.44 -0.25
CA LYS A 25 4.99 14.83 0.17
C LYS A 25 3.88 15.32 1.09
N GLU A 26 2.62 15.01 0.78
CA GLU A 26 1.46 15.33 1.64
C GLU A 26 1.57 14.65 3.01
N ALA A 27 2.10 13.43 3.04
CA ALA A 27 2.43 12.68 4.26
C ALA A 27 3.62 13.23 5.07
N GLY A 28 4.20 14.38 4.68
CA GLY A 28 5.35 14.96 5.36
C GLY A 28 6.65 14.17 5.18
N ASN A 29 6.78 13.41 4.09
CA ASN A 29 7.91 12.52 3.80
C ASN A 29 8.16 11.46 4.91
N SER A 30 7.10 11.05 5.59
CA SER A 30 7.19 10.06 6.68
C SER A 30 6.26 8.88 6.39
N VAL A 31 6.69 7.69 6.82
CA VAL A 31 5.86 6.47 6.70
C VAL A 31 4.61 6.60 7.57
N GLU A 32 4.75 7.15 8.77
CA GLU A 32 3.64 7.37 9.71
C GLU A 32 2.60 8.33 9.14
N GLY A 33 3.04 9.46 8.58
CA GLY A 33 2.15 10.40 7.90
C GLY A 33 1.47 9.77 6.69
N LEU A 34 2.14 8.88 5.95
CA LEU A 34 1.54 8.19 4.80
C LEU A 34 0.45 7.23 5.26
N VAL A 35 0.68 6.49 6.35
CA VAL A 35 -0.33 5.59 6.93
C VAL A 35 -1.52 6.39 7.45
N GLN A 36 -1.30 7.51 8.14
CA GLN A 36 -2.39 8.37 8.62
C GLN A 36 -3.20 8.97 7.46
N LEU A 37 -2.52 9.44 6.42
CA LEU A 37 -3.15 9.97 5.22
C LEU A 37 -4.02 8.91 4.54
N LEU A 38 -3.50 7.69 4.38
CA LEU A 38 -4.26 6.57 3.82
C LEU A 38 -5.44 6.15 4.70
N ASP A 39 -5.27 6.16 6.02
CA ASP A 39 -6.36 5.90 6.98
C ASP A 39 -7.48 6.94 6.88
N GLN A 40 -7.15 8.20 6.57
CA GLN A 40 -8.13 9.27 6.38
C GLN A 40 -8.89 9.14 5.06
N TYR A 41 -8.19 8.79 3.97
CA TYR A 41 -8.80 8.66 2.64
C TYR A 41 -9.59 7.37 2.46
N PHE A 42 -9.18 6.29 3.11
CA PHE A 42 -9.76 4.96 2.92
C PHE A 42 -10.05 4.28 4.26
N PRO A 43 -11.01 4.83 5.04
CA PRO A 43 -11.35 4.26 6.35
C PRO A 43 -11.84 2.81 6.24
N GLU A 44 -12.48 2.42 5.14
CA GLU A 44 -12.89 1.02 4.89
C GLU A 44 -11.73 0.03 4.64
N LEU A 45 -10.53 0.51 4.29
CA LEU A 45 -9.35 -0.34 4.14
C LEU A 45 -8.72 -0.74 5.49
N ARG A 46 -9.18 -0.14 6.60
CA ARG A 46 -8.97 -0.72 7.94
C ARG A 46 -9.75 -2.03 8.03
N ARG A 47 -9.24 -3.08 7.40
CA ARG A 47 -9.63 -4.43 7.78
C ARG A 47 -9.32 -4.54 9.26
N PRO A 48 -10.30 -4.86 10.13
CA PRO A 48 -9.95 -5.29 11.46
C PRO A 48 -8.91 -6.40 11.28
N ARG A 49 -7.79 -6.32 11.99
CA ARG A 49 -6.88 -7.45 12.11
C ARG A 49 -7.73 -8.57 12.70
N SER A 50 -8.37 -9.36 11.84
CA SER A 50 -9.13 -10.53 12.25
C SER A 50 -8.12 -11.34 13.04
N PRO A 51 -8.33 -11.57 14.35
CA PRO A 51 -7.40 -12.37 15.12
C PRO A 51 -7.29 -13.68 14.38
N LYS A 52 -6.09 -13.96 13.85
CA LYS A 52 -5.78 -15.23 13.17
C LYS A 52 -6.41 -16.32 14.02
N HIS A 53 -7.39 -17.04 13.46
CA HIS A 53 -8.04 -18.18 14.10
C HIS A 53 -6.95 -19.11 14.62
N ARG A 54 -6.60 -18.99 15.91
CA ARG A 54 -5.78 -19.96 16.59
C ARG A 54 -6.73 -21.12 16.83
N LYS A 55 -6.79 -22.05 15.87
CA LYS A 55 -7.40 -23.37 16.09
C LYS A 55 -6.51 -24.09 17.10
N THR A 56 -6.69 -23.80 18.38
CA THR A 56 -6.24 -24.67 19.45
C THR A 56 -7.10 -25.93 19.35
N LYS A 57 -6.55 -26.96 18.69
CA LYS A 57 -7.02 -28.34 18.90
C LYS A 57 -6.85 -28.62 20.39
N ALA A 58 -7.93 -28.50 21.16
CA ALA A 58 -8.03 -29.14 22.45
C ALA A 58 -8.05 -30.65 22.17
N VAL A 59 -6.88 -31.28 22.26
CA VAL A 59 -6.78 -32.75 22.29
C VAL A 59 -7.09 -33.13 23.74
N ARG A 60 -8.27 -33.72 23.94
CA ARG A 60 -8.64 -34.44 25.16
C ARG A 60 -8.08 -35.86 25.08
#